data_AF-X1C0L9-F1
#
_entry.id   AF-X1C0L9-F1
#
_cell.length_a   1.000
_cell.length_b   1.000
_cell.length_c   1.000
_cell.angle_alpha   90.00
_cell.angle_beta   90.00
_cell.angle_gamma   90.00
#
_symmetry.space_group_name_H-M   'P 1'
#
loop_
_entity.id
_entity.type
_entity.pdbx_description
1 polymer ?
#
loop_
_entity_poly.entity_id
_entity_poly.type
_entity_poly.pdbx_seq_one_letter_code
_entity_poly.pdbx_strand_id
1 'polypeptide(L)'
;DDLTAAQGDLTEAQAQIQPPQDDKEAAEEKLAEALAYAEYLDIALYPIWEEAGLTPRFAFKGDLEWMMELKTRADDMGDAELGNYLEELMEQSEGAIERMWYHCFDKIEETLK
;
A
#
# COMPACT_ATOMS: atom_id res chain seq x y z
N ASP A 1 51.93 17.72 8.40
CA ASP A 1 51.14 17.73 9.64
C ASP A 1 49.79 18.44 9.47
N ASP A 2 49.70 19.65 8.92
CA ASP A 2 48.40 20.33 8.70
C ASP A 2 47.55 19.79 7.52
N LEU A 3 48.17 19.24 6.48
CA LEU A 3 47.47 18.72 5.29
C LEU A 3 46.68 17.44 5.57
N THR A 4 47.17 16.62 6.51
CA THR A 4 46.53 15.37 6.96
C THR A 4 45.33 15.63 7.88
N ALA A 5 45.38 16.69 8.68
CA ALA A 5 44.25 17.11 9.51
C ALA A 5 43.09 17.64 8.65
N ALA A 6 43.38 18.49 7.66
CA ALA A 6 42.37 19.01 6.74
C ALA A 6 41.72 17.92 5.86
N GLN A 7 42.45 16.86 5.50
CA GLN A 7 41.88 15.69 4.81
C GLN A 7 40.99 14.85 5.73
N GLY A 8 41.35 14.69 7.00
CA GLY A 8 40.49 14.04 8.00
C GLY A 8 39.17 14.78 8.17
N ASP A 9 39.24 16.10 8.35
CA ASP A 9 38.06 16.96 8.54
C ASP A 9 37.15 16.99 7.29
N LEU A 10 37.72 16.96 6.09
CA LEU A 10 36.95 16.85 4.84
C LEU A 10 36.26 15.50 4.67
N THR A 11 36.88 14.42 5.15
CA THR A 11 36.32 13.06 5.06
C THR A 11 35.19 12.87 6.08
N GLU A 12 35.34 13.40 7.29
CA GLU A 12 34.28 13.43 8.30
C GLU A 12 33.13 14.37 7.91
N ALA A 13 33.43 15.51 7.29
CA ALA A 13 32.39 16.40 6.75
C ALA A 13 31.64 15.75 5.57
N GLN A 14 32.31 15.00 4.68
CA GLN A 14 31.65 14.25 3.61
C GLN A 14 30.77 13.11 4.15
N ALA A 15 31.17 12.44 5.23
CA ALA A 15 30.34 11.44 5.91
C ALA A 15 29.11 12.04 6.60
N GLN A 16 29.13 13.34 6.93
CA GLN A 16 28.01 14.07 7.55
C GLN A 16 27.09 14.80 6.56
N ILE A 17 27.49 14.97 5.29
CA ILE A 17 26.72 15.71 4.25
C ILE A 17 25.83 14.78 3.41
N GLN A 18 25.78 13.48 3.72
CA GLN A 18 24.86 12.54 3.06
C GLN A 18 23.66 12.28 3.98
N PRO A 19 22.58 13.09 3.93
CA PRO A 19 21.31 12.67 4.50
C PRO A 19 20.80 11.46 3.70
N PRO A 20 20.10 10.52 4.33
CA PRO A 20 20.31 9.10 4.07
C PRO A 20 19.50 8.68 2.86
N GLN A 21 20.15 8.28 1.77
CA GLN A 21 19.45 7.66 0.64
C GLN A 21 18.64 6.45 1.11
N ASP A 22 19.19 5.70 2.06
CA ASP A 22 18.54 4.56 2.70
C ASP A 22 17.23 4.95 3.41
N ASP A 23 17.17 6.10 4.09
CA ASP A 23 15.95 6.58 4.75
C ASP A 23 14.89 7.03 3.72
N LYS A 24 15.33 7.54 2.57
CA LYS A 24 14.43 7.93 1.47
C LYS A 24 13.84 6.69 0.78
N GLU A 25 14.68 5.70 0.47
CA GLU A 25 14.25 4.44 -0.16
C GLU A 25 13.29 3.68 0.76
N ALA A 26 13.61 3.57 2.05
CA ALA A 26 12.70 2.96 3.03
C ALA A 26 11.35 3.70 3.16
N ALA A 27 11.35 5.04 3.09
CA ALA A 27 10.12 5.82 3.10
C ALA A 27 9.29 5.64 1.81
N GLU A 28 9.95 5.51 0.66
CA GLU A 28 9.29 5.24 -0.63
C GLU A 28 8.68 3.84 -0.66
N GLU A 29 9.36 2.83 -0.10
CA GLU A 29 8.83 1.47 0.05
C GLU A 29 7.59 1.43 0.95
N LYS A 30 7.65 2.05 2.14
CA LYS A 30 6.49 2.19 3.03
C LYS A 30 5.33 2.90 2.36
N LEU A 31 5.60 3.98 1.64
CA LEU A 31 4.55 4.72 0.93
C LEU A 31 3.92 3.87 -0.18
N ALA A 32 4.73 3.13 -0.94
CA ALA A 32 4.25 2.24 -2.00
C ALA A 32 3.38 1.12 -1.44
N GLU A 33 3.78 0.51 -0.32
CA GLU A 33 2.98 -0.51 0.37
C GLU A 33 1.64 0.06 0.88
N ALA A 34 1.66 1.19 1.59
CA ALA A 34 0.43 1.82 2.07
C ALA A 34 -0.51 2.23 0.92
N LEU A 35 0.05 2.70 -0.20
CA LEU A 35 -0.73 3.00 -1.40
C LEU A 35 -1.36 1.74 -2.01
N ALA A 36 -0.70 0.59 -1.98
CA ALA A 36 -1.27 -0.66 -2.48
C ALA A 36 -2.54 -1.05 -1.71
N TYR A 37 -2.54 -0.97 -0.37
CA TYR A 37 -3.73 -1.21 0.45
C TYR A 37 -4.83 -0.16 0.23
N ALA A 38 -4.45 1.11 0.03
CA ALA A 38 -5.40 2.18 -0.28
C ALA A 38 -6.09 1.97 -1.65
N GLU A 39 -5.33 1.57 -2.68
CA GLU A 39 -5.89 1.22 -3.99
C GLU A 39 -6.77 -0.04 -3.91
N TYR A 40 -6.37 -1.04 -3.12
CA TYR A 40 -7.19 -2.22 -2.88
C TYR A 40 -8.56 -1.84 -2.30
N LEU A 41 -8.57 -0.98 -1.28
CA LEU A 41 -9.80 -0.46 -0.69
C LEU A 41 -10.63 0.32 -1.72
N ASP A 42 -9.97 1.14 -2.56
CA ASP A 42 -10.58 1.90 -3.65
C ASP A 42 -11.06 1.03 -4.84
N ILE A 43 -10.81 -0.27 -4.82
CA ILE A 43 -11.46 -1.23 -5.73
C ILE A 43 -12.61 -1.92 -4.99
N ALA A 44 -12.41 -2.26 -3.71
CA ALA A 44 -13.39 -2.98 -2.91
C ALA A 44 -14.71 -2.22 -2.70
N LEU A 45 -14.71 -0.88 -2.67
CA LEU A 45 -15.96 -0.12 -2.59
C LEU A 45 -16.60 0.16 -3.97
N TYR A 46 -16.18 -0.52 -5.04
CA TYR A 46 -16.66 -0.28 -6.41
C TYR A 46 -18.17 -0.32 -6.55
N PRO A 47 -18.84 -1.35 -6.01
CA PRO A 47 -20.29 -1.41 -6.01
C PRO A 47 -20.94 -0.18 -5.36
N ILE A 48 -20.33 0.38 -4.31
CA ILE A 48 -20.86 1.54 -3.57
C ILE A 48 -20.69 2.82 -4.40
N TRP A 49 -19.54 3.03 -5.05
CA TRP A 49 -19.37 4.19 -5.93
C TRP A 49 -20.34 4.15 -7.11
N GLU A 50 -20.53 2.99 -7.73
CA GLU A 50 -21.51 2.82 -8.81
C GLU A 50 -22.93 3.12 -8.34
N GLU A 51 -23.36 2.56 -7.21
CA GLU A 51 -24.69 2.80 -6.64
C GLU A 51 -24.91 4.27 -6.29
N ALA A 52 -23.88 4.94 -5.76
CA ALA A 52 -23.91 6.36 -5.43
C ALA A 52 -23.82 7.29 -6.66
N GLY A 53 -23.57 6.75 -7.86
CA GLY A 53 -23.34 7.54 -9.07
C GLY A 53 -22.06 8.38 -9.01
N LEU A 54 -21.09 7.96 -8.19
CA LEU A 54 -19.76 8.57 -8.10
C LEU A 54 -18.86 8.04 -9.21
N THR A 55 -17.87 8.84 -9.61
CA THR A 55 -16.85 8.38 -10.57
C THR A 55 -15.73 7.67 -9.81
N PRO A 56 -15.60 6.34 -9.90
CA PRO A 56 -14.51 5.63 -9.27
C PRO A 56 -13.19 5.90 -10.01
N ARG A 57 -12.06 5.77 -9.30
CA ARG A 57 -10.73 5.85 -9.93
C ARG A 57 -10.52 4.70 -10.92
N PHE A 58 -11.00 3.52 -10.56
CA PHE A 58 -10.98 2.31 -11.37
C PHE A 58 -12.38 2.04 -11.91
N ALA A 59 -12.50 1.85 -13.22
CA ALA A 59 -13.77 1.54 -13.87
C ALA A 59 -13.73 0.11 -14.39
N PHE A 60 -14.77 -0.66 -14.08
CA PHE A 60 -14.89 -2.07 -14.46
C PHE A 60 -16.14 -2.25 -15.32
N LYS A 61 -16.19 -3.30 -16.14
CA LYS A 61 -17.33 -3.59 -17.02
C LYS A 61 -18.45 -4.36 -16.31
N GLY A 62 -18.21 -4.81 -15.08
CA GLY A 62 -19.18 -5.51 -14.25
C GLY A 62 -18.54 -6.29 -13.12
N ASP A 63 -19.37 -7.05 -12.39
CA ASP A 63 -19.01 -7.61 -11.08
C ASP A 63 -17.80 -8.54 -11.10
N LEU A 64 -17.67 -9.35 -12.15
CA LEU A 64 -16.57 -10.31 -12.26
C LEU A 64 -15.20 -9.61 -12.40
N GLU A 65 -15.14 -8.47 -13.08
CA GLU A 65 -13.86 -7.82 -13.41
C GLU A 65 -13.25 -7.15 -12.18
N TRP A 66 -14.05 -6.47 -11.35
CA TRP A 66 -13.51 -5.85 -10.12
C TRP A 66 -13.13 -6.90 -9.07
N MET A 67 -13.91 -7.99 -8.94
CA MET A 67 -13.54 -9.09 -8.03
C MET A 67 -12.26 -9.79 -8.46
N MET A 68 -12.07 -9.99 -9.77
CA MET A 68 -10.81 -10.53 -10.30
C MET A 68 -9.63 -9.60 -10.03
N GLU A 69 -9.81 -8.28 -10.20
CA GLU A 69 -8.77 -7.29 -9.87
C GLU A 69 -8.40 -7.35 -8.38
N LEU A 70 -9.37 -7.42 -7.47
CA LEU A 70 -9.09 -7.59 -6.03
C LEU A 70 -8.26 -8.85 -5.77
N LYS A 71 -8.61 -9.97 -6.42
CA LYS A 71 -7.85 -11.21 -6.24
C LYS A 71 -6.40 -11.03 -6.68
N THR A 72 -6.18 -10.44 -7.87
CA THR A 72 -4.84 -10.18 -8.41
C THR A 72 -4.04 -9.27 -7.50
N ARG A 73 -4.65 -8.20 -6.97
CA ARG A 73 -3.97 -7.28 -6.04
C ARG A 73 -3.58 -7.96 -4.73
N ALA A 74 -4.46 -8.79 -4.15
CA ALA A 74 -4.13 -9.55 -2.94
C ALA A 74 -2.96 -10.51 -3.19
N ASP A 75 -2.97 -11.21 -4.33
CA ASP A 75 -1.89 -12.12 -4.73
C ASP A 75 -0.55 -11.35 -4.94
N ASP A 76 -0.58 -10.20 -5.62
CA ASP A 76 0.61 -9.37 -5.90
C ASP A 76 1.20 -8.78 -4.62
N MET A 77 0.35 -8.45 -3.64
CA MET A 77 0.75 -7.98 -2.32
C MET A 77 1.22 -9.12 -1.40
N GLY A 78 0.94 -10.37 -1.77
CA GLY A 78 1.22 -11.55 -0.94
C GLY A 78 0.34 -11.63 0.32
N ASP A 79 -0.82 -10.96 0.33
CA ASP A 79 -1.72 -10.91 1.48
C ASP A 79 -2.81 -12.00 1.37
N ALA A 80 -2.55 -13.12 2.03
CA ALA A 80 -3.46 -14.26 2.06
C ALA A 80 -4.78 -13.95 2.79
N GLU A 81 -4.79 -12.99 3.71
CA GLU A 81 -5.96 -12.65 4.51
C GLU A 81 -6.97 -11.87 3.68
N LEU A 82 -6.50 -10.93 2.85
CA LEU A 82 -7.33 -10.28 1.82
C LEU A 82 -7.92 -11.31 0.83
N GLY A 83 -7.14 -12.32 0.44
CA GLY A 83 -7.63 -13.43 -0.38
C GLY A 83 -8.79 -14.19 0.28
N ASN A 84 -8.66 -14.55 1.56
CA ASN A 84 -9.70 -15.24 2.32
C ASN A 84 -10.98 -14.39 2.42
N TYR A 85 -10.85 -13.09 2.71
CA TYR A 85 -12.03 -12.20 2.79
C TYR A 85 -12.74 -12.05 1.44
N LEU A 86 -12.01 -12.09 0.32
CA LEU A 86 -12.61 -12.09 -1.00
C LEU A 86 -13.40 -13.40 -1.27
N GLU A 87 -12.86 -14.55 -0.88
CA GLU A 87 -13.58 -15.82 -0.96
C GLU A 87 -14.86 -15.80 -0.12
N GLU A 88 -14.78 -15.32 1.12
CA GLU A 88 -15.95 -15.13 1.99
C GLU A 88 -16.99 -14.18 1.38
N LEU A 89 -16.55 -13.11 0.71
CA LEU A 89 -17.42 -12.17 0.02
C LEU A 89 -18.15 -12.84 -1.15
N MET A 90 -17.46 -13.67 -1.93
CA MET A 90 -18.05 -14.46 -3.02
C MET A 90 -19.08 -15.48 -2.50
N GLU A 91 -18.87 -15.99 -1.28
CA GLU A 91 -19.81 -16.85 -0.56
C GLU A 91 -20.96 -16.08 0.11
N GLN A 92 -21.03 -14.75 -0.07
CA GLN A 92 -22.04 -13.86 0.52
C GLN A 92 -22.04 -13.86 2.06
N SER A 93 -20.85 -14.05 2.65
CA SER A 93 -20.66 -13.98 4.09
C SER A 93 -20.90 -12.56 4.61
N GLU A 94 -21.76 -12.43 5.62
CA GLU A 94 -22.02 -11.15 6.27
C GLU A 94 -20.75 -10.58 6.92
N GLY A 95 -20.47 -9.31 6.66
CA GLY A 95 -19.34 -8.59 7.23
C GLY A 95 -17.97 -8.93 6.63
N ALA A 96 -17.87 -9.78 5.60
CA ALA A 96 -16.60 -10.04 4.91
C ALA A 96 -15.97 -8.74 4.37
N ILE A 97 -16.80 -7.88 3.76
CA ILE A 97 -16.37 -6.59 3.24
C ILE A 97 -15.91 -5.62 4.35
N GLU A 98 -16.57 -5.65 5.52
CA GLU A 98 -16.20 -4.79 6.66
C GLU A 98 -14.85 -5.24 7.25
N ARG A 99 -14.63 -6.55 7.41
CA ARG A 99 -13.33 -7.09 7.85
C ARG A 99 -12.21 -6.75 6.87
N MET A 100 -12.49 -6.87 5.57
CA MET A 100 -11.56 -6.47 4.51
C MET A 100 -11.19 -4.99 4.62
N TRP A 101 -12.15 -4.10 4.89
CA TRP A 101 -11.88 -2.67 5.07
C TRP A 101 -11.00 -2.39 6.30
N TYR A 102 -11.35 -2.98 7.45
CA TYR A 102 -10.53 -2.79 8.66
C TYR A 102 -9.12 -3.31 8.48
N HIS A 103 -8.95 -4.48 7.84
CA HIS A 103 -7.63 -5.01 7.53
C HIS A 103 -6.79 -4.06 6.68
N CYS A 104 -7.37 -3.49 5.61
CA CYS A 104 -6.68 -2.49 4.80
C CYS A 104 -6.32 -1.23 5.60
N PHE A 105 -7.22 -0.73 6.44
CA PHE A 105 -6.95 0.44 7.29
C PHE A 105 -5.84 0.18 8.30
N ASP A 106 -5.86 -0.97 8.97
CA ASP A 106 -4.85 -1.38 9.93
C ASP A 106 -3.48 -1.49 9.24
N LYS A 107 -3.42 -2.10 8.05
CA LYS A 107 -2.18 -2.20 7.26
C LYS A 107 -1.62 -0.85 6.87
N ILE A 108 -2.46 0.06 6.36
CA ILE A 108 -2.03 1.44 6.03
C ILE A 108 -1.46 2.14 7.27
N GLU A 109 -2.14 2.01 8.42
CA GLU A 109 -1.70 2.64 9.67
C GLU A 109 -0.39 2.02 10.19
N GLU A 110 -0.25 0.70 10.14
CA GLU A 110 0.96 -0.04 10.52
C GLU A 110 2.17 0.35 9.67
N THR A 111 2.00 0.42 8.34
CA THR A 111 3.08 0.72 7.40
C THR A 111 3.58 2.17 7.54
N LEU A 112 2.69 3.13 7.82
CA LEU A 112 3.02 4.56 7.89
C LEU A 112 3.52 5.03 9.27
N LYS A 113 3.45 4.18 10.30
CA LYS A 113 4.07 4.43 11.61
C LYS A 113 5.59 4.27 11.59
#